data_AF-A0A532C3T1-F1
#
_entry.id   AF-A0A532C3T1-F1
#
_cell.length_a   1.000
_cell.length_b   1.000
_cell.length_c   1.000
_cell.angle_alpha   90.00
_cell.angle_beta   90.00
_cell.angle_gamma   90.00
#
_symmetry.space_group_name_H-M   'P 1'
#
loop_
_entity.id
_entity.type
_entity.pdbx_description
1 polymer ?
#
loop_
_entity_poly.entity_id
_entity_poly.type
_entity_poly.pdbx_seq_one_letter_code
_entity_poly.pdbx_strand_id
1 'polypeptide(L)' 'GTLQAMEAIKLITGIGEPLVGRLLLYDALAARFDTIRYKRINR' A
#
# COMPACT_ATOMS: atom_id res chain seq x y z
N GLY A 1 -2.04 11.11 -2.60
CA GLY A 1 -1.55 11.75 -3.83
C GLY A 1 -0.54 10.87 -4.54
N THR A 2 0.76 11.19 -4.43
CA THR A 2 1.85 10.52 -5.16
C THR A 2 1.95 9.02 -4.88
N LEU A 3 1.82 8.58 -3.62
CA LEU A 3 1.83 7.16 -3.26
C LEU A 3 0.69 6.36 -3.93
N GLN A 4 -0.52 6.94 -3.97
CA GLN A 4 -1.66 6.30 -4.63
C GLN A 4 -1.48 6.28 -6.16
N ALA A 5 -0.90 7.32 -6.74
CA ALA A 5 -0.57 7.35 -8.16
C ALA A 5 0.47 6.25 -8.50
N MET A 6 1.46 6.04 -7.65
CA MET A 6 2.42 4.95 -7.83
C MET A 6 1.75 3.57 -7.75
N GLU A 7 0.81 3.36 -6.82
CA GLU A 7 0.03 2.10 -6.80
C GLU A 7 -0.78 1.90 -8.08
N ALA A 8 -1.38 2.96 -8.63
CA ALA A 8 -2.09 2.88 -9.90
C ALA A 8 -1.16 2.47 -11.05
N ILE A 9 0.05 3.05 -11.12
CA ILE A 9 1.06 2.69 -12.13
C ILE A 9 1.44 1.21 -12.00
N LYS A 10 1.72 0.71 -10.79
CA LYS A 10 2.06 -0.71 -10.57
C LYS A 10 0.97 -1.64 -11.08
N LEU A 11 -0.29 -1.31 -10.77
CA LEU A 11 -1.45 -2.09 -11.21
C LEU A 11 -1.64 -2.07 -12.73
N ILE A 12 -1.49 -0.90 -13.37
CA ILE A 12 -1.68 -0.76 -14.83
C ILE A 12 -0.56 -1.46 -15.61
N THR A 13 0.69 -1.35 -15.13
CA THR A 13 1.87 -1.85 -15.84
C THR A 13 2.20 -3.31 -15.51
N GLY A 14 1.66 -3.86 -14.42
CA GLY A 14 2.03 -5.18 -13.91
C GLY A 14 3.46 -5.23 -13.34
N ILE A 15 4.08 -4.08 -13.05
CA ILE A 15 5.45 -3.99 -12.56
C ILE A 15 5.46 -3.76 -11.04
N GLY A 16 6.35 -4.46 -10.34
CA GLY A 16 6.53 -4.36 -8.89
C GLY A 16 5.47 -5.12 -8.09
N GLU A 17 5.49 -4.94 -6.76
CA GLU A 17 4.53 -5.58 -5.87
C GLU A 17 3.48 -4.57 -5.35
N PRO A 18 2.20 -4.70 -5.73
CA PRO A 18 1.14 -3.79 -5.27
C PRO A 18 0.78 -4.02 -3.80
N LEU A 19 0.32 -2.99 -3.10
CA LEU A 19 -0.06 -3.05 -1.68
C LEU A 19 -1.38 -3.79 -1.41
N VAL A 20 -1.87 -4.62 -2.33
CA VAL A 20 -3.10 -5.40 -2.14
C VAL A 20 -2.98 -6.28 -0.89
N GLY A 21 -3.99 -6.24 -0.02
CA GLY A 21 -3.99 -6.96 1.26
C GLY A 21 -3.02 -6.41 2.32
N ARG A 22 -2.42 -5.23 2.07
CA ARG A 22 -1.51 -4.54 2.98
C ARG A 22 -1.96 -3.09 3.19
N LEU A 23 -1.96 -2.65 4.44
CA LEU A 23 -2.16 -1.24 4.81
C LEU A 23 -0.77 -0.61 5.00
N LEU A 24 -0.46 0.41 4.21
CA LEU A 24 0.74 1.23 4.40
C LEU A 24 0.44 2.31 5.45
N LEU A 25 1.20 2.31 6.55
CA LEU A 25 1.16 3.32 7.58
C LEU A 25 2.38 4.23 7.43
N TYR A 26 2.15 5.54 7.41
CA TYR A 26 3.21 6.54 7.39
C TYR A 26 3.17 7.34 8.69
N ASP A 27 4.20 7.17 9.51
CA ASP A 27 4.45 8.03 10.66
C ASP A 27 5.27 9.23 10.20
N ALA A 28 4.63 10.39 10.10
CA ALA A 28 5.25 11.62 9.62
C ALA A 28 6.25 12.22 10.62
N LEU A 29 6.11 11.93 11.92
CA LEU A 29 7.01 12.45 12.95
C LEU A 29 8.33 11.67 12.96
N ALA A 30 8.25 10.35 12.84
CA ALA A 30 9.42 9.48 12.77
C ALA A 30 9.95 9.25 11.34
N ALA A 31 9.28 9.82 10.32
CA ALA A 31 9.55 9.59 8.90
C ALA A 31 9.63 8.08 8.54
N ARG A 32 8.74 7.28 9.13
CA ARG A 32 8.77 5.82 9.03
C ARG A 32 7.59 5.29 8.22
N PHE A 33 7.86 4.26 7.43
CA PHE A 33 6.84 3.47 6.75
C PHE A 33 6.73 2.09 7.38
N ASP A 34 5.50 1.66 7.62
CA ASP A 34 5.16 0.32 8.07
C ASP A 34 4.08 -0.30 7.20
N THR A 35 4.04 -1.63 7.15
CA THR A 35 2.97 -2.36 6.46
C THR A 35 2.31 -3.35 7.38
N ILE A 36 0.97 -3.35 7.37
CA ILE A 36 0.15 -4.27 8.16
C ILE A 36 -0.67 -5.13 7.20
N ARG A 37 -0.60 -6.45 7.33
CA ARG A 37 -1.43 -7.36 6.51
C ARG A 37 -2.86 -7.33 7.03
N TYR A 38 -3.84 -7.23 6.12
CA TYR A 38 -5.26 -7.33 6.45
C TYR A 38 -5.96 -8.36 5.57
N LYS A 39 -7.02 -8.96 6.09
CA LYS A 39 -7.87 -9.91 5.38
C LYS A 39 -9.32 -9.51 5.58
N ARG A 40 -10.12 -9.55 4.51
CA ARG A 40 -11.57 -9.41 4.62
C ARG A 40 -12.13 -10.63 5.35
N ILE A 41 -12.80 -10.40 6.48
CA ILE A 41 -13.60 -11.43 7.15
C ILE A 41 -14.96 -11.43 6.45
N ASN A 42 -15.20 -12.41 5.57
CA ASN A 42 -16.55 -12.67 5.06
C ASN A 42 -17.34 -13.35 6.19
N ARG A 43 -18.38 -12.68 6.68
CA ARG A 43 -19.43 -13.32 7.49
C ARG A 43 -20.44 -14.00 6.59
#